data_AF-A0A7V5VD75-F1
#
_entry.id   AF-A0A7V5VD75-F1
#
_cell.length_a   1.000
_cell.length_b   1.000
_cell.length_c   1.000
_cell.angle_alpha   90.00
_cell.angle_beta   90.00
_cell.angle_gamma   90.00
#
_symmetry.space_group_name_H-M   'P 1'
#
loop_
_entity.id
_entity.type
_entity.pdbx_description
1 polymer ?
#
loop_
_entity_poly.entity_id
_entity_poly.type
_entity_poly.pdbx_seq_one_letter_code
_entity_poly.pdbx_strand_id
1 'polypeptide(L)'
;MKLIGFEEGLFPELDNYNAGFNKGSRRLKVTIDTLAAKTHYIENYPELLFNTLDLLPNIRNHRCSHGENEHAGRDYDMSHIFSPIKIVGDVIDTVHLFEHVALEIQCQVAEMQECSGLTCNYWEPETRYDVFIEYEEAPIAEFSCLTSLKLINSQINTPEEPFNIRDVLMLATTIARQGVEDAGSLSSHLGWSNGKLNRIIAELQELKFPFSAHLPAA
;
A
#
# COMPACT_ATOMS: atom_id res chain seq x y z
N MET A 1 1.97 -5.97 -11.29
CA MET A 1 2.98 -4.91 -11.11
C MET A 1 4.25 -5.53 -10.56
N LYS A 2 5.42 -4.98 -10.91
CA LYS A 2 6.73 -5.46 -10.49
C LYS A 2 7.47 -4.35 -9.76
N LEU A 3 7.98 -4.65 -8.57
CA LEU A 3 8.89 -3.76 -7.87
C LEU A 3 10.23 -3.68 -8.62
N ILE A 4 10.70 -2.47 -8.87
CA ILE A 4 12.03 -2.19 -9.43
C ILE A 4 13.00 -1.81 -8.32
N GLY A 5 12.56 -0.98 -7.36
CA GLY A 5 13.40 -0.63 -6.23
C GLY A 5 12.73 0.33 -5.24
N PHE A 6 13.44 0.53 -4.13
CA PHE A 6 13.15 1.51 -3.10
C PHE A 6 14.29 2.52 -3.03
N GLU A 7 13.96 3.78 -2.80
CA GLU A 7 14.93 4.83 -2.49
C GLU A 7 14.38 5.72 -1.38
N GLU A 8 15.15 5.85 -0.30
CA GLU A 8 14.82 6.74 0.81
C GLU A 8 15.44 8.12 0.60
N GLY A 9 14.69 9.18 0.86
CA GLY A 9 15.20 10.54 0.70
C GLY A 9 14.24 11.62 1.19
N LEU A 10 14.67 12.87 1.04
CA LEU A 10 13.81 14.02 1.31
C LEU A 10 13.00 14.44 0.08
N PHE A 11 13.54 14.32 -1.14
CA PHE A 11 12.86 14.73 -2.38
C PHE A 11 12.14 16.10 -2.29
N PRO A 12 12.86 17.18 -1.90
CA PRO A 12 12.27 18.50 -1.64
C PRO A 12 11.54 19.10 -2.86
N GLU A 13 11.87 18.68 -4.07
CA GLU A 13 11.17 19.04 -5.29
C GLU A 13 9.68 18.67 -5.26
N LEU A 14 9.31 17.60 -4.53
CA LEU A 14 7.93 17.09 -4.43
C LEU A 14 7.01 17.96 -3.59
N ASP A 15 7.57 18.79 -2.70
CA ASP A 15 6.80 19.70 -1.83
C ASP A 15 5.94 20.69 -2.65
N ASN A 16 6.28 20.92 -3.92
CA ASN A 16 5.52 21.79 -4.82
C ASN A 16 4.40 21.06 -5.59
N TYR A 17 4.41 19.73 -5.62
CA TYR A 17 3.48 18.91 -6.39
C TYR A 17 2.34 18.34 -5.55
N ASN A 18 2.56 18.16 -4.23
CA ASN A 18 1.51 17.77 -3.30
C ASN A 18 1.55 18.64 -2.04
N ALA A 19 0.56 19.51 -1.87
CA ALA A 19 0.43 20.39 -0.70
C ALA A 19 0.13 19.64 0.61
N GLY A 20 -0.33 18.39 0.53
CA GLY A 20 -0.54 17.51 1.68
C GLY A 20 0.74 16.93 2.26
N PHE A 21 1.87 17.05 1.56
CA PHE A 21 3.16 16.65 2.11
C PHE A 21 3.62 17.61 3.22
N ASN A 22 4.13 17.03 4.30
CA ASN A 22 4.85 17.74 5.33
C ASN A 22 6.22 18.19 4.78
N LYS A 23 6.48 19.50 4.80
CA LYS A 23 7.73 20.05 4.28
C LYS A 23 8.94 19.47 5.02
N GLY A 24 9.92 18.99 4.25
CA GLY A 24 11.12 18.36 4.81
C GLY A 24 10.91 16.99 5.46
N SER A 25 9.74 16.36 5.30
CA SER A 25 9.53 14.96 5.69
C SER A 25 10.39 14.02 4.85
N ARG A 26 10.68 12.83 5.40
CA ARG A 26 11.30 11.75 4.64
C ARG A 26 10.22 11.01 3.85
N ARG A 27 10.57 10.58 2.65
CA ARG A 27 9.69 9.85 1.75
C ARG A 27 10.40 8.62 1.22
N LEU A 28 9.62 7.57 1.01
CA LEU A 28 10.05 6.36 0.33
C LEU A 28 9.59 6.48 -1.11
N LYS A 29 10.54 6.54 -2.05
CA LYS A 29 10.26 6.38 -3.46
C LYS A 29 10.20 4.90 -3.79
N VAL A 30 9.10 4.48 -4.38
CA VAL A 30 8.87 3.12 -4.85
C VAL A 30 8.76 3.16 -6.36
N THR A 31 9.72 2.56 -7.05
CA THR A 31 9.67 2.45 -8.51
C THR A 31 9.01 1.13 -8.88
N ILE A 32 7.93 1.18 -9.66
CA ILE A 32 7.19 -0.01 -10.11
C ILE A 32 6.97 0.00 -11.62
N ASP A 33 7.05 -1.19 -12.21
CA ASP A 33 6.68 -1.45 -13.61
C ASP A 33 5.34 -2.19 -13.67
N THR A 34 4.45 -1.76 -14.55
CA THR A 34 3.23 -2.49 -14.90
C THR A 34 3.56 -3.54 -15.96
N LEU A 35 3.12 -4.78 -15.75
CA LEU A 35 3.59 -5.93 -16.55
C LEU A 35 2.60 -6.41 -17.62
N ALA A 36 1.32 -6.08 -17.46
CA ALA A 36 0.27 -6.48 -18.38
C ALA A 36 -0.08 -5.37 -19.37
N ALA A 37 -0.80 -5.72 -20.44
CA ALA A 37 -1.37 -4.73 -21.35
C ALA A 37 -2.31 -3.77 -20.59
N LYS A 38 -2.36 -2.51 -21.03
CA LYS A 38 -3.22 -1.47 -20.45
C LYS A 38 -4.68 -1.92 -20.28
N THR A 39 -5.23 -2.61 -21.28
CA THR A 39 -6.61 -3.12 -21.25
C THR A 39 -6.87 -4.06 -20.08
N HIS A 40 -5.90 -4.91 -19.73
CA HIS A 40 -6.03 -5.83 -18.60
C HIS A 40 -6.20 -5.10 -17.27
N TYR A 41 -5.44 -4.04 -17.03
CA TYR A 41 -5.60 -3.24 -15.81
C TYR A 41 -6.96 -2.54 -15.77
N ILE A 42 -7.37 -1.93 -16.88
CA ILE A 42 -8.64 -1.18 -16.96
C ILE A 42 -9.85 -2.11 -16.73
N GLU A 43 -9.87 -3.29 -17.36
CA GLU A 43 -10.98 -4.24 -17.25
C GLU A 43 -11.14 -4.82 -15.84
N ASN A 44 -10.03 -5.03 -15.12
CA ASN A 44 -10.05 -5.62 -13.78
C ASN A 44 -10.10 -4.58 -12.66
N TYR A 45 -9.89 -3.30 -12.96
CA TYR A 45 -9.82 -2.24 -11.95
C TYR A 45 -11.08 -2.10 -11.09
N PRO A 46 -12.32 -2.15 -11.62
CA PRO A 46 -13.52 -2.02 -10.79
C PRO A 46 -13.61 -3.09 -9.70
N GLU A 47 -13.39 -4.36 -10.06
CA GLU A 47 -13.41 -5.47 -9.10
C GLU A 47 -12.27 -5.35 -8.08
N LEU A 48 -11.05 -5.03 -8.55
CA LEU A 48 -9.90 -4.76 -7.69
C LEU A 48 -10.21 -3.67 -6.66
N LEU A 49 -10.81 -2.55 -7.10
CA LEU A 49 -11.18 -1.44 -6.21
C LEU A 49 -12.18 -1.90 -5.16
N PHE A 50 -13.30 -2.53 -5.55
CA PHE A 50 -14.33 -2.95 -4.60
C PHE A 50 -13.82 -3.98 -3.58
N ASN A 51 -13.10 -5.01 -4.05
CA ASN A 51 -12.49 -6.00 -3.17
C ASN A 51 -11.49 -5.36 -2.20
N THR A 52 -10.70 -4.41 -2.68
CA THR A 52 -9.75 -3.66 -1.83
C THR A 52 -10.48 -2.82 -0.78
N LEU A 53 -11.56 -2.14 -1.15
CA LEU A 53 -12.38 -1.36 -0.21
C LEU A 53 -13.12 -2.24 0.81
N ASP A 54 -13.39 -3.51 0.52
CA ASP A 54 -13.97 -4.46 1.47
C ASP A 54 -12.93 -5.05 2.45
N LEU A 55 -11.66 -5.09 2.02
CA LEU A 55 -10.54 -5.50 2.86
C LEU A 55 -10.03 -4.35 3.72
N LEU A 56 -9.99 -3.13 3.17
CA LEU A 56 -9.42 -1.92 3.74
C LEU A 56 -10.42 -0.76 3.67
N PRO A 57 -11.46 -0.78 4.52
CA PRO A 57 -12.60 0.11 4.35
C PRO A 57 -12.31 1.58 4.61
N ASN A 58 -11.27 1.92 5.39
CA ASN A 58 -10.93 3.31 5.68
C ASN A 58 -10.32 4.05 4.50
N ILE A 59 -9.92 3.34 3.42
CA ILE A 59 -9.51 3.99 2.16
C ILE A 59 -10.60 4.95 1.66
N ARG A 60 -11.89 4.67 1.96
CA ARG A 60 -13.03 5.57 1.67
C ARG A 60 -12.90 6.96 2.30
N ASN A 61 -12.10 7.11 3.35
CA ASN A 61 -11.87 8.38 4.05
C ASN A 61 -10.63 9.13 3.53
N HIS A 62 -9.85 8.54 2.61
CA HIS A 62 -8.67 9.19 2.06
C HIS A 62 -9.07 10.40 1.23
N ARG A 63 -8.29 11.48 1.35
CA ARG A 63 -8.48 12.69 0.56
C ARG A 63 -7.50 12.70 -0.60
N CYS A 64 -7.96 12.24 -1.76
CA CYS A 64 -7.20 12.41 -2.99
C CYS A 64 -7.36 13.85 -3.50
N SER A 65 -6.28 14.61 -3.50
CA SER A 65 -6.20 15.90 -4.19
C SER A 65 -5.35 15.70 -5.44
N HIS A 66 -5.98 15.47 -6.59
CA HIS A 66 -5.26 15.70 -7.84
C HIS A 66 -4.88 17.18 -7.85
N GLY A 67 -3.59 17.47 -8.00
CA GLY A 67 -3.03 18.79 -7.89
C GLY A 67 -3.93 19.84 -8.53
N GLU A 68 -4.18 20.94 -7.83
CA GLU A 68 -4.89 22.13 -8.33
C GLU A 68 -4.21 22.78 -9.56
N ASN A 69 -3.23 22.10 -10.17
CA ASN A 69 -2.27 22.60 -11.14
C ASN A 69 -2.39 22.00 -12.55
N GLU A 70 -3.38 21.16 -12.85
CA GLU A 70 -3.61 20.71 -14.24
C GLU A 70 -4.97 21.11 -14.80
N HIS A 71 -4.91 21.69 -15.99
CA HIS A 71 -5.98 22.22 -16.81
C HIS A 71 -7.03 21.17 -17.25
N ALA A 72 -7.74 20.56 -16.31
CA ALA A 72 -8.96 19.82 -16.62
C ALA A 72 -10.14 20.80 -16.64
N GLY A 73 -10.86 20.82 -17.76
CA GLY A 73 -12.12 21.55 -17.90
C GLY A 73 -13.07 21.25 -16.74
N ARG A 74 -13.95 22.20 -16.45
CA ARG A 74 -14.96 22.18 -15.39
C ARG A 74 -16.05 21.13 -15.60
N ASP A 75 -15.70 19.91 -15.95
CA ASP A 75 -16.62 18.79 -15.90
C ASP A 75 -16.60 18.26 -14.47
N TYR A 76 -17.77 18.32 -13.83
CA TYR A 76 -17.98 17.85 -12.47
C TYR A 76 -17.51 16.40 -12.35
N ASP A 77 -16.41 16.18 -11.63
CA ASP A 77 -15.88 14.85 -11.37
C ASP A 77 -16.77 14.12 -10.37
N MET A 78 -17.70 13.33 -10.89
CA MET A 78 -18.62 12.51 -10.10
C MET A 78 -17.96 11.23 -9.57
N SER A 79 -16.68 10.95 -9.89
CA SER A 79 -15.99 9.75 -9.40
C SER A 79 -15.86 9.74 -7.87
N HIS A 80 -15.75 10.91 -7.25
CA HIS A 80 -15.77 11.10 -5.79
C HIS A 80 -17.04 10.59 -5.09
N ILE A 81 -18.15 10.39 -5.82
CA ILE A 81 -19.41 9.89 -5.24
C ILE A 81 -19.34 8.39 -4.95
N PHE A 82 -18.55 7.66 -5.74
CA PHE A 82 -18.47 6.20 -5.67
C PHE A 82 -17.08 5.68 -5.26
N SER A 83 -16.04 6.51 -5.38
CA SER A 83 -14.65 6.14 -5.11
C SER A 83 -13.90 7.29 -4.43
N PRO A 84 -13.12 7.02 -3.36
CA PRO A 84 -12.21 8.01 -2.78
C PRO A 84 -11.02 8.34 -3.71
N ILE A 85 -10.83 7.51 -4.75
CA ILE A 85 -9.77 7.62 -5.75
C ILE A 85 -10.39 8.13 -7.05
N LYS A 86 -9.84 9.21 -7.59
CA LYS A 86 -10.20 9.70 -8.92
C LYS A 86 -9.78 8.69 -9.98
N ILE A 87 -10.71 8.36 -10.87
CA ILE A 87 -10.51 7.37 -11.94
C ILE A 87 -10.25 8.10 -13.26
N VAL A 88 -9.09 7.87 -13.86
CA VAL A 88 -8.66 8.46 -15.15
C VAL A 88 -9.00 7.53 -16.32
N GLY A 89 -9.18 6.24 -16.07
CA GLY A 89 -9.40 5.21 -17.10
C GLY A 89 -8.10 4.69 -17.71
N ASP A 90 -7.04 4.60 -16.89
CA ASP A 90 -5.72 4.15 -17.33
C ASP A 90 -5.03 3.27 -16.26
N VAL A 91 -3.89 2.67 -16.60
CA VAL A 91 -3.05 1.88 -15.71
C VAL A 91 -2.67 2.65 -14.44
N ILE A 92 -2.55 3.98 -14.53
CA ILE A 92 -2.30 4.86 -13.39
C ILE A 92 -3.33 4.68 -12.28
N ASP A 93 -4.58 4.33 -12.57
CA ASP A 93 -5.61 4.10 -11.55
C ASP A 93 -5.21 2.95 -10.61
N THR A 94 -4.60 1.90 -11.16
CA THR A 94 -4.11 0.75 -10.37
C THR A 94 -2.89 1.13 -9.52
N VAL A 95 -1.98 1.92 -10.08
CA VAL A 95 -0.78 2.42 -9.39
C VAL A 95 -1.16 3.38 -8.26
N HIS A 96 -2.16 4.22 -8.51
CA HIS A 96 -2.69 5.16 -7.53
C HIS A 96 -3.48 4.43 -6.42
N LEU A 97 -4.24 3.37 -6.76
CA LEU A 97 -4.80 2.48 -5.73
C LEU A 97 -3.69 1.82 -4.89
N PHE A 98 -2.57 1.41 -5.49
CA PHE A 98 -1.40 0.92 -4.75
C PHE A 98 -0.89 1.93 -3.72
N GLU A 99 -0.78 3.20 -4.09
CA GLU A 99 -0.42 4.29 -3.18
C GLU A 99 -1.39 4.34 -1.99
N HIS A 100 -2.70 4.41 -2.25
CA HIS A 100 -3.72 4.47 -1.21
C HIS A 100 -3.69 3.27 -0.26
N VAL A 101 -3.49 2.05 -0.78
CA VAL A 101 -3.36 0.83 0.02
C VAL A 101 -2.11 0.91 0.91
N ALA A 102 -0.98 1.39 0.38
CA ALA A 102 0.25 1.51 1.16
C ALA A 102 0.11 2.53 2.29
N LEU A 103 -0.52 3.68 2.02
CA LEU A 103 -0.83 4.70 3.03
C LEU A 103 -1.75 4.16 4.13
N GLU A 104 -2.82 3.43 3.77
CA GLU A 104 -3.75 2.83 4.74
C GLU A 104 -3.04 1.82 5.64
N ILE A 105 -2.26 0.90 5.06
CA ILE A 105 -1.51 -0.11 5.82
C ILE A 105 -0.53 0.58 6.76
N GLN A 106 0.17 1.61 6.29
CA GLN A 106 1.13 2.35 7.11
C GLN A 106 0.45 3.07 8.28
N CYS A 107 -0.64 3.81 8.05
CA CYS A 107 -1.43 4.43 9.11
C CYS A 107 -1.94 3.41 10.12
N GLN A 108 -2.42 2.26 9.63
CA GLN A 108 -2.91 1.21 10.50
C GLN A 108 -1.77 0.60 11.34
N VAL A 109 -0.60 0.35 10.79
CA VAL A 109 0.49 -0.33 11.51
C VAL A 109 1.27 0.62 12.43
N ALA A 110 1.64 1.80 11.95
CA ALA A 110 2.45 2.78 12.67
C ALA A 110 1.65 3.79 13.50
N GLU A 111 0.31 3.72 13.49
CA GLU A 111 -0.57 4.69 14.19
C GLU A 111 -0.39 6.15 13.74
N MET A 112 0.12 6.33 12.52
CA MET A 112 0.23 7.66 11.91
C MET A 112 -1.16 8.27 11.75
N GLN A 113 -1.30 9.52 12.20
CA GLN A 113 -2.57 10.25 12.08
C GLN A 113 -2.81 10.73 10.65
N GLU A 114 -1.73 11.10 9.96
CA GLU A 114 -1.76 11.60 8.60
C GLU A 114 -0.52 11.08 7.86
N CYS A 115 -0.72 10.66 6.61
CA CYS A 115 0.36 10.46 5.67
C CYS A 115 -0.15 10.83 4.27
N SER A 116 0.74 11.40 3.47
CA SER A 116 0.45 11.73 2.08
C SER A 116 1.32 10.88 1.15
N GLY A 117 0.85 10.74 -0.07
CA GLY A 117 1.61 10.12 -1.15
C GLY A 117 1.53 10.93 -2.43
N LEU A 118 2.33 10.52 -3.42
CA LEU A 118 2.27 11.06 -4.77
C LEU A 118 2.66 9.98 -5.78
N THR A 119 1.77 9.71 -6.73
CA THR A 119 2.06 8.86 -7.88
C THR A 119 2.51 9.71 -9.07
N CYS A 120 3.64 9.34 -9.67
CA CYS A 120 4.21 9.97 -10.86
C CYS A 120 4.43 8.91 -11.95
N ASN A 121 4.05 9.22 -13.20
CA ASN A 121 4.34 8.39 -14.36
C ASN A 121 5.57 8.90 -15.10
N TYR A 122 6.32 7.97 -15.70
CA TYR A 122 7.39 8.33 -16.62
C TYR A 122 6.82 8.67 -18.00
N TRP A 123 7.46 9.61 -18.70
CA TRP A 123 7.18 9.82 -20.12
C TRP A 123 7.62 8.61 -20.95
N GLU A 124 8.81 8.07 -20.65
CA GLU A 124 9.32 6.85 -21.27
C GLU A 124 10.17 6.06 -20.25
N PRO A 125 9.87 4.77 -20.00
CA PRO A 125 8.74 4.01 -20.52
C PRO A 125 7.42 4.37 -19.81
N GLU A 126 6.30 4.44 -20.55
CA GLU A 126 4.96 4.75 -20.00
C GLU A 126 4.44 3.72 -18.98
N THR A 127 5.08 2.55 -18.90
CA THR A 127 4.75 1.48 -17.96
C THR A 127 5.47 1.60 -16.62
N ARG A 128 6.30 2.62 -16.42
CA ARG A 128 7.05 2.86 -15.19
C ARG A 128 6.48 4.02 -14.41
N TYR A 129 6.40 3.82 -13.10
CA TYR A 129 5.85 4.78 -12.15
C TYR A 129 6.76 4.89 -10.94
N ASP A 130 6.89 6.09 -10.41
CA ASP A 130 7.43 6.34 -9.08
C ASP A 130 6.28 6.74 -8.17
N VAL A 131 6.17 6.06 -7.03
CA VAL A 131 5.21 6.39 -5.98
C VAL A 131 6.00 6.84 -4.76
N PHE A 132 5.72 8.04 -4.27
CA PHE A 132 6.36 8.61 -3.09
C PHE A 132 5.40 8.53 -1.92
N ILE A 133 5.87 8.02 -0.78
CA ILE A 133 5.07 7.82 0.42
C ILE A 133 5.82 8.43 1.59
N GLU A 134 5.21 9.38 2.31
CA GLU A 134 5.78 9.89 3.55
C GLU A 134 5.88 8.81 4.60
N TYR A 135 6.94 8.80 5.40
CA TYR A 135 7.07 7.85 6.49
C TYR A 135 7.76 8.44 7.71
N GLU A 136 7.47 7.84 8.86
CA GLU A 136 8.24 8.02 10.10
C GLU A 136 9.31 6.93 10.23
N GLU A 137 8.94 5.68 9.93
CA GLU A 137 9.81 4.51 9.98
C GLU A 137 9.92 3.81 8.61
N ALA A 138 11.11 3.86 8.01
CA ALA A 138 11.34 3.29 6.67
C ALA A 138 10.99 1.78 6.56
N PRO A 139 11.29 0.91 7.55
CA PRO A 139 10.91 -0.49 7.45
C PRO A 139 9.39 -0.72 7.41
N ILE A 140 8.60 0.12 8.08
CA ILE A 140 7.13 0.03 8.02
C ILE A 140 6.65 0.51 6.66
N ALA A 141 7.23 1.57 6.10
CA ALA A 141 6.91 2.02 4.75
C ALA A 141 7.20 0.95 3.69
N GLU A 142 8.37 0.29 3.76
CA GLU A 142 8.72 -0.83 2.88
C GLU A 142 7.72 -1.98 3.02
N PHE A 143 7.40 -2.38 4.26
CA PHE A 143 6.40 -3.41 4.53
C PHE A 143 5.04 -3.08 3.93
N SER A 144 4.57 -1.85 4.13
CA SER A 144 3.29 -1.38 3.58
C SER A 144 3.29 -1.47 2.06
N CYS A 145 4.36 -1.02 1.40
CA CYS A 145 4.49 -1.09 -0.06
C CYS A 145 4.52 -2.54 -0.57
N LEU A 146 5.30 -3.41 0.05
CA LEU A 146 5.37 -4.82 -0.35
C LEU A 146 4.02 -5.52 -0.15
N THR A 147 3.33 -5.23 0.95
CA THR A 147 2.00 -5.78 1.25
C THR A 147 0.97 -5.30 0.22
N SER A 148 0.96 -4.01 -0.12
CA SER A 148 0.10 -3.44 -1.16
C SER A 148 0.35 -4.08 -2.51
N LEU A 149 1.62 -4.27 -2.87
CA LEU A 149 2.01 -4.90 -4.13
C LEU A 149 1.52 -6.36 -4.18
N LYS A 150 1.71 -7.12 -3.09
CA LYS A 150 1.26 -8.51 -3.00
C LYS A 150 -0.27 -8.60 -3.05
N LEU A 151 -0.98 -7.72 -2.34
CA LEU A 151 -2.44 -7.64 -2.38
C LEU A 151 -2.94 -7.41 -3.81
N ILE A 152 -2.48 -6.34 -4.46
CA ILE A 152 -2.97 -5.99 -5.80
C ILE A 152 -2.59 -7.06 -6.82
N ASN A 153 -1.37 -7.59 -6.76
CA ASN A 153 -0.95 -8.67 -7.65
C ASN A 153 -1.78 -9.95 -7.44
N SER A 154 -2.16 -10.28 -6.21
CA SER A 154 -3.01 -11.45 -5.92
C SER A 154 -4.46 -11.30 -6.39
N GLN A 155 -4.92 -10.08 -6.63
CA GLN A 155 -6.26 -9.84 -7.17
C GLN A 155 -6.25 -9.74 -8.69
N ILE A 156 -5.20 -9.14 -9.27
CA ILE A 156 -5.06 -8.99 -10.73
C ILE A 156 -4.63 -10.29 -11.40
N ASN A 157 -3.68 -11.00 -10.80
CA ASN A 157 -3.22 -12.29 -11.30
C ASN A 157 -3.94 -13.35 -10.48
N THR A 158 -4.76 -14.19 -11.09
CA THR A 158 -5.44 -15.31 -10.41
C THR A 158 -4.40 -16.16 -9.68
N PRO A 159 -4.26 -16.04 -8.35
CA PRO A 159 -3.21 -16.72 -7.62
C PRO A 159 -3.67 -18.14 -7.29
N GLU A 160 -2.72 -19.06 -7.10
CA GLU A 160 -3.06 -20.42 -6.64
C GLU A 160 -3.60 -20.40 -5.21
N GLU A 161 -3.13 -19.46 -4.38
CA GLU A 161 -3.65 -19.20 -3.04
C GLU A 161 -3.94 -17.71 -2.82
N PRO A 162 -5.11 -17.35 -2.25
CA PRO A 162 -5.44 -15.97 -1.97
C PRO A 162 -4.59 -15.41 -0.82
N PHE A 163 -4.04 -14.21 -1.01
CA PHE A 163 -3.28 -13.50 0.01
C PHE A 163 -4.20 -13.01 1.15
N ASN A 164 -3.99 -13.52 2.36
CA ASN A 164 -4.80 -13.16 3.52
C ASN A 164 -4.24 -11.94 4.24
N ILE A 165 -4.52 -10.77 3.68
CA ILE A 165 -4.07 -9.49 4.23
C ILE A 165 -4.61 -9.22 5.64
N ARG A 166 -5.82 -9.69 5.98
CA ARG A 166 -6.42 -9.41 7.30
C ARG A 166 -5.60 -10.01 8.44
N ASP A 167 -5.18 -11.26 8.28
CA ASP A 167 -4.33 -11.92 9.27
C ASP A 167 -2.94 -11.24 9.33
N VAL A 168 -2.36 -10.90 8.18
CA VAL A 168 -1.07 -10.19 8.10
C VAL A 168 -1.12 -8.86 8.87
N LEU A 169 -2.12 -8.03 8.61
CA LEU A 169 -2.28 -6.74 9.29
C LEU A 169 -2.62 -6.90 10.77
N MET A 170 -3.44 -7.89 11.13
CA MET A 170 -3.75 -8.15 12.54
C MET A 170 -2.49 -8.54 13.32
N LEU A 171 -1.62 -9.38 12.76
CA LEU A 171 -0.35 -9.74 13.42
C LEU A 171 0.62 -8.56 13.45
N ALA A 172 0.81 -7.85 12.33
CA ALA A 172 1.71 -6.69 12.25
C ALA A 172 1.33 -5.60 13.25
N THR A 173 0.05 -5.24 13.32
CA THR A 173 -0.47 -4.26 14.30
C THR A 173 -0.33 -4.74 15.74
N THR A 174 -0.56 -6.03 16.02
CA THR A 174 -0.38 -6.59 17.36
C THR A 174 1.07 -6.45 17.81
N ILE A 175 2.03 -6.81 16.96
CA ILE A 175 3.46 -6.71 17.26
C ILE A 175 3.85 -5.23 17.45
N ALA A 176 3.52 -4.37 16.48
CA ALA A 176 3.93 -2.97 16.48
C ALA A 176 3.38 -2.19 17.69
N ARG A 177 2.11 -2.43 18.07
CA ARG A 177 1.42 -1.64 19.09
C ARG A 177 1.54 -2.20 20.50
N GLN A 178 1.62 -3.53 20.62
CA GLN A 178 1.58 -4.20 21.93
C GLN A 178 2.97 -4.67 22.37
N GLY A 179 3.97 -4.63 21.49
CA GLY A 179 5.33 -5.10 21.79
C GLY A 179 5.39 -6.59 22.12
N VAL A 180 4.40 -7.37 21.67
CA VAL A 180 4.34 -8.81 21.93
C VAL A 180 5.15 -9.52 20.86
N GLU A 181 6.34 -9.99 21.23
CA GLU A 181 7.27 -10.61 20.28
C GLU A 181 7.40 -12.13 20.44
N ASP A 182 6.90 -12.68 21.55
CA ASP A 182 6.96 -14.12 21.79
C ASP A 182 5.76 -14.85 21.16
N ALA A 183 6.05 -15.96 20.48
CA ALA A 183 5.03 -16.68 19.72
C ALA A 183 3.93 -17.29 20.59
N GLY A 184 4.23 -17.63 21.86
CA GLY A 184 3.25 -18.21 22.78
C GLY A 184 2.17 -17.21 23.17
N SER A 185 2.59 -15.99 23.51
CA SER A 185 1.68 -14.87 23.77
C SER A 185 0.93 -14.46 22.52
N LEU A 186 1.59 -14.38 21.35
CA LEU A 186 0.93 -14.06 20.08
C LEU A 186 -0.16 -15.09 19.72
N SER A 187 0.12 -16.39 19.84
CA SER A 187 -0.85 -17.46 19.59
C SER A 187 -2.04 -17.36 20.55
N SER A 188 -1.77 -17.18 21.84
CA SER A 188 -2.80 -17.09 22.87
C SER A 188 -3.68 -15.85 22.70
N HIS A 189 -3.07 -14.71 22.38
CA HIS A 189 -3.74 -13.42 22.20
C HIS A 189 -4.62 -13.38 20.96
N LEU A 190 -4.14 -13.93 19.84
CA LEU A 190 -4.87 -13.97 18.58
C LEU A 190 -5.84 -15.16 18.47
N GLY A 191 -5.77 -16.12 19.40
CA GLY A 191 -6.53 -17.37 19.34
C GLY A 191 -6.14 -18.24 18.14
N TRP A 192 -4.89 -18.14 17.69
CA TRP A 192 -4.41 -18.84 16.50
C TRP A 192 -3.66 -20.12 16.85
N SER A 193 -3.78 -21.14 15.99
CA SER A 193 -2.90 -22.31 16.09
C SER A 193 -1.45 -21.94 15.73
N ASN A 194 -0.47 -22.66 16.29
CA ASN A 194 0.95 -22.46 15.97
C ASN A 194 1.22 -22.56 14.46
N GLY A 195 0.55 -23.47 13.75
CA GLY A 195 0.69 -23.61 12.30
C GLY A 195 0.21 -22.36 11.54
N LYS A 196 -0.92 -21.76 11.97
CA LYS A 196 -1.38 -20.49 11.40
C LYS A 196 -0.40 -19.36 11.71
N LEU A 197 0.01 -19.22 12.97
CA LEU A 197 0.93 -18.16 13.39
C LEU A 197 2.26 -18.24 12.64
N ASN A 198 2.88 -19.41 12.56
CA ASN A 198 4.15 -19.61 11.86
C ASN A 198 4.06 -19.24 10.37
N ARG A 199 2.94 -19.58 9.71
CA ARG A 199 2.69 -19.18 8.32
C ARG A 199 2.61 -17.67 8.18
N ILE A 200 1.87 -16.98 9.05
CA ILE A 200 1.76 -15.50 8.97
C ILE A 200 3.08 -14.82 9.37
N ILE A 201 3.88 -15.40 10.28
CA ILE A 201 5.23 -14.89 10.58
C ILE A 201 6.14 -15.00 9.34
N ALA A 202 6.12 -16.14 8.65
CA ALA A 202 6.89 -16.30 7.41
C ALA A 202 6.45 -15.27 6.36
N GLU A 203 5.15 -15.00 6.27
CA GLU A 203 4.57 -13.96 5.42
C GLU A 203 5.09 -12.56 5.78
N LEU A 204 5.09 -12.21 7.07
CA LEU A 204 5.65 -10.93 7.55
C LEU A 204 7.15 -10.80 7.22
N GLN A 205 7.92 -11.88 7.34
CA GLN A 205 9.34 -11.90 7.01
C GLN A 205 9.58 -11.70 5.50
N GLU A 206 8.79 -12.34 4.65
CA GLU A 206 8.84 -12.13 3.19
C GLU A 206 8.51 -10.68 2.83
N LEU A 207 7.53 -10.10 3.52
CA LEU A 207 7.12 -8.70 3.38
C LEU A 207 8.05 -7.72 4.12
N LYS A 208 9.17 -8.20 4.68
CA LYS A 208 10.18 -7.42 5.40
C LYS A 208 9.63 -6.58 6.56
N PHE A 209 8.56 -7.03 7.20
CA PHE A 209 8.11 -6.40 8.44
C PHE A 209 9.25 -6.41 9.48
N PRO A 210 9.55 -5.30 10.18
CA PRO A 210 10.67 -5.20 11.12
C PRO A 210 10.42 -6.00 12.41
N PHE A 211 10.47 -7.32 12.29
CA PHE A 211 10.17 -8.25 13.37
C PHE A 211 11.12 -9.45 13.35
N SER A 212 11.64 -9.78 14.52
CA SER A 212 12.48 -10.96 14.73
C SER A 212 11.84 -11.88 15.76
N ALA A 213 10.85 -12.68 15.36
CA ALA A 213 10.34 -13.74 16.23
C ALA A 213 11.44 -14.76 16.53
N HIS A 214 11.64 -15.07 17.81
CA HIS A 214 12.17 -16.37 18.21
C HIS A 214 11.05 -17.39 18.06
N LEU A 215 10.95 -18.02 16.88
CA LEU A 215 10.00 -19.11 16.65
C LEU A 215 10.30 -20.25 17.65
N PRO A 216 9.30 -20.78 18.37
CA PRO A 216 9.48 -22.00 19.15
C PRO A 216 9.85 -23.13 18.18
N ALA A 217 10.81 -23.96 18.58
CA ALA A 217 11.16 -25.15 17.82
C ALA A 217 9.88 -25.99 17.58
N ALA A 218 9.70 -26.39 16.32
CA ALA A 218 8.57 -27.21 15.87
C ALA A 218 8.50 -28.56 16.59
#